data_AF-A0A354P7G2-F1
#
_entry.id   AF-A0A354P7G2-F1
#
_cell.length_a   1.000
_cell.length_b   1.000
_cell.length_c   1.000
_cell.angle_alpha   90.00
_cell.angle_beta   90.00
_cell.angle_gamma   90.00
#
_symmetry.space_group_name_H-M   'P 1'
#
loop_
_entity.id
_entity.type
_entity.pdbx_description
1 polymer ?
#
loop_
_entity_poly.entity_id
_entity_poly.type
_entity_poly.pdbx_seq_one_letter_code
_entity_poly.pdbx_strand_id
1 'polypeptide(L)'
;MVRQGLIKPSPIQRQPIKVHTIGRSPEHESTHDFDDWVFSGGKTYKQETWEIGTDVTVEQAAEYRDPSTGELYVYYQIVDNEWKGRFVSRELFLKIKAVHDL
;
A
#
# COMPACT_ATOMS: atom_id res chain seq x y z
N MET A 1 -43.94 -16.81 17.87
CA MET A 1 -43.37 -15.47 17.61
C MET A 1 -41.86 -15.56 17.76
N VAL A 2 -41.09 -15.51 16.67
CA VAL A 2 -39.62 -15.50 16.72
C VAL A 2 -39.17 -14.07 16.48
N ARG A 3 -38.56 -13.44 17.51
CA ARG A 3 -37.95 -12.11 17.36
C ARG A 3 -36.65 -12.29 16.55
N GLN A 4 -36.70 -12.01 15.25
CA GLN A 4 -35.50 -11.81 14.46
C GLN A 4 -34.79 -10.55 14.98
N GLY A 5 -33.66 -10.75 15.66
CA GLY A 5 -32.78 -9.65 16.03
C GLY A 5 -32.23 -9.02 14.77
N LEU A 6 -32.53 -7.72 14.57
CA LEU A 6 -31.81 -6.89 13.61
C LEU A 6 -30.34 -6.85 14.02
N ILE A 7 -29.49 -7.60 13.32
CA ILE A 7 -28.05 -7.39 13.35
C ILE A 7 -27.82 -6.08 12.61
N LYS A 8 -27.67 -4.97 13.36
CA LYS A 8 -27.21 -3.72 12.76
C LYS A 8 -25.82 -3.97 12.18
N PRO A 9 -25.54 -3.65 10.91
CA PRO A 9 -24.17 -3.63 10.43
C PRO A 9 -23.42 -2.64 11.31
N SER A 10 -22.39 -3.13 12.00
CA SER A 10 -21.50 -2.26 12.78
C SER A 10 -20.86 -1.26 11.81
N PRO A 11 -20.71 0.01 12.20
CA PRO A 11 -19.99 0.97 11.38
C PRO A 11 -18.60 0.39 11.09
N ILE A 12 -18.22 0.30 9.82
CA ILE A 12 -16.88 -0.09 9.39
C ILE A 12 -15.92 0.85 10.13
N GLN A 13 -15.18 0.31 11.08
CA GLN A 13 -14.37 1.12 11.99
C GLN A 13 -13.17 1.62 11.18
N ARG A 14 -13.29 2.84 10.67
CA ARG A 14 -12.22 3.49 9.91
C ARG A 14 -11.07 3.81 10.84
N GLN A 15 -9.89 3.29 10.51
CA GLN A 15 -8.70 3.45 11.33
C GLN A 15 -7.50 3.76 10.43
N PRO A 16 -6.67 4.76 10.78
CA PRO A 16 -5.45 5.02 10.02
C PRO A 16 -4.46 3.87 10.20
N ILE A 17 -3.74 3.54 9.13
CA ILE A 17 -2.65 2.57 9.13
C ILE A 17 -1.47 3.13 8.34
N LYS A 18 -0.26 2.90 8.85
CA LYS A 18 0.96 3.24 8.12
C LYS A 18 1.23 2.20 7.05
N VAL A 19 1.60 2.67 5.87
CA VAL A 19 1.92 1.83 4.72
C VAL A 19 3.26 2.24 4.14
N HIS A 20 4.11 1.25 3.90
CA HIS A 20 5.36 1.42 3.17
C HIS A 20 5.16 0.98 1.72
N THR A 21 5.45 1.86 0.78
CA THR A 21 5.27 1.61 -0.65
C THR A 21 6.60 1.72 -1.39
N ILE A 22 6.78 0.91 -2.44
CA ILE A 22 7.95 0.98 -3.32
C ILE A 22 7.60 0.50 -4.74
N GLY A 23 8.37 0.94 -5.73
CA GLY A 23 8.26 0.49 -7.13
C GLY A 23 7.50 1.45 -8.05
N ARG A 24 6.60 2.28 -7.51
CA ARG A 24 5.86 3.29 -8.29
C ARG A 24 6.64 4.61 -8.36
N SER A 25 6.80 5.16 -9.56
CA SER A 25 7.33 6.53 -9.73
C SER A 25 6.41 7.54 -9.03
N PRO A 26 6.93 8.72 -8.65
CA PRO A 26 6.08 9.86 -8.33
C PRO A 26 5.09 10.18 -9.44
N GLU A 27 4.07 10.97 -9.11
CA GLU A 27 3.27 11.62 -10.13
C GLU A 27 4.11 12.77 -10.71
N HIS A 28 4.14 12.87 -12.04
CA HIS A 28 4.91 13.87 -12.77
C HIS A 28 3.94 14.69 -13.62
N GLU A 29 4.15 16.01 -13.67
CA GLU A 29 3.29 16.93 -14.43
C GLU A 29 3.58 16.88 -15.93
N SER A 30 4.81 16.49 -16.31
CA SER A 30 5.23 16.32 -17.70
C SER A 30 6.09 15.07 -17.92
N THR A 31 6.23 14.65 -19.17
CA THR A 31 7.17 13.60 -19.58
C THR A 31 8.63 13.99 -19.33
N HIS A 32 8.97 15.28 -19.40
CA HIS A 32 10.32 15.76 -19.13
C HIS A 32 10.70 15.57 -17.66
N ASP A 33 9.78 15.88 -16.73
CA ASP A 33 10.01 15.68 -15.29
C ASP A 33 10.16 14.19 -14.93
N PHE A 34 9.45 13.33 -15.65
CA PHE A 34 9.60 11.88 -15.53
C PHE A 34 10.97 11.43 -16.02
N ASP A 35 11.38 11.87 -17.22
CA ASP A 35 12.69 11.52 -17.79
C ASP A 35 13.83 11.94 -16.85
N ASP A 36 13.80 13.19 -16.36
CA ASP A 36 14.80 13.71 -15.41
C ASP A 36 14.86 12.87 -14.12
N TRP A 37 13.71 12.47 -13.59
CA TRP A 37 13.65 11.60 -12.42
C TRP A 37 14.24 10.21 -12.70
N VAL A 38 13.92 9.60 -13.84
CA VAL A 38 14.49 8.31 -14.26
C VAL A 38 16.01 8.40 -14.35
N PHE A 39 16.54 9.46 -14.97
CA PHE A 39 17.99 9.65 -15.11
C PHE A 39 18.70 10.02 -13.81
N SER A 40 17.98 10.59 -12.82
CA SER A 40 18.55 10.91 -11.51
C SER A 40 18.82 9.68 -10.62
N GLY A 41 18.32 8.50 -10.98
CA GLY A 41 18.30 7.34 -10.08
C GLY A 41 17.28 7.50 -8.95
N GLY A 42 16.15 8.15 -9.26
CA GLY A 42 15.16 8.56 -8.28
C GLY A 42 14.59 7.41 -7.44
N LYS A 43 14.48 7.63 -6.13
CA LYS A 43 13.95 6.63 -5.19
C LYS A 43 12.44 6.55 -5.25
N THR A 44 11.90 5.33 -5.21
CA THR A 44 10.45 5.07 -5.23
C THR A 44 9.87 4.74 -3.86
N TYR A 45 10.70 4.60 -2.83
CA TYR A 45 10.23 4.32 -1.47
C TYR A 45 9.45 5.51 -0.91
N LYS A 46 8.24 5.25 -0.43
CA LYS A 46 7.42 6.21 0.32
C LYS A 46 6.82 5.56 1.55
N GLN A 47 6.58 6.39 2.56
CA GLN A 47 5.77 6.01 3.71
C GLN A 47 4.51 6.87 3.69
N GLU A 48 3.37 6.21 3.75
CA GLU A 48 2.05 6.80 3.60
C GLU A 48 1.19 6.47 4.83
N THR A 49 0.10 7.22 4.99
CA THR A 49 -0.96 6.89 5.94
C THR A 49 -2.22 6.64 5.13
N TRP A 50 -2.74 5.43 5.22
CA TRP A 50 -3.97 4.99 4.57
C TRP A 50 -5.06 4.81 5.62
N GLU A 51 -6.32 4.82 5.20
CA GLU A 51 -7.48 4.59 6.04
C GLU A 51 -8.11 3.22 5.74
N ILE A 52 -8.17 2.36 6.77
CA ILE A 52 -8.87 1.07 6.69
C ILE A 52 -10.36 1.33 6.48
N GLY A 53 -10.96 0.64 5.51
CA GLY A 53 -12.34 0.85 5.07
C GLY A 53 -12.50 1.88 3.95
N THR A 54 -11.42 2.57 3.56
CA THR A 54 -11.39 3.53 2.44
C THR A 54 -10.32 3.14 1.43
N ASP A 55 -9.04 3.13 1.84
CA ASP A 55 -7.90 2.83 0.97
C ASP A 55 -7.55 1.34 0.94
N VAL A 56 -7.83 0.63 2.05
CA VAL A 56 -7.60 -0.81 2.21
C VAL A 56 -8.78 -1.42 2.94
N THR A 57 -9.21 -2.64 2.58
CA THR A 57 -10.34 -3.26 3.28
C THR A 57 -9.95 -3.75 4.68
N VAL A 58 -10.93 -4.00 5.54
CA VAL A 58 -10.68 -4.55 6.89
C VAL A 58 -10.02 -5.94 6.79
N GLU A 59 -10.44 -6.75 5.82
CA GLU A 59 -9.91 -8.10 5.58
C GLU A 59 -8.46 -8.04 5.11
N GLN A 60 -8.15 -7.17 4.15
CA GLN A 60 -6.78 -6.96 3.69
C GLN A 60 -5.88 -6.45 4.82
N ALA A 61 -6.37 -5.50 5.62
CA ALA A 61 -5.63 -5.02 6.77
C ALA A 61 -5.42 -6.13 7.82
N ALA A 62 -6.39 -7.02 8.04
CA ALA A 62 -6.24 -8.14 8.97
C ALA A 62 -5.28 -9.22 8.45
N GLU A 63 -5.29 -9.49 7.15
CA GLU A 63 -4.48 -10.52 6.50
C GLU A 63 -3.02 -10.09 6.35
N TYR A 64 -2.77 -8.85 5.92
CA TYR A 64 -1.44 -8.40 5.50
C TYR A 64 -0.72 -7.51 6.52
N ARG A 65 -1.38 -7.09 7.60
CA ARG A 65 -0.74 -6.31 8.66
C ARG A 65 0.39 -7.11 9.27
N ASP A 66 1.58 -6.52 9.29
CA ASP A 66 2.75 -7.12 9.90
C ASP A 66 2.52 -7.26 11.42
N PRO A 67 2.68 -8.46 12.01
CA PRO A 67 2.35 -8.69 13.41
C PRO A 67 3.32 -8.01 14.38
N SER A 68 4.51 -7.61 13.93
CA SER A 68 5.52 -6.97 14.78
C SER A 68 5.36 -5.45 14.85
N THR A 69 5.00 -4.84 13.72
CA THR A 69 4.94 -3.37 13.56
C THR A 69 3.51 -2.84 13.50
N GLY A 70 2.55 -3.67 13.10
CA GLY A 70 1.17 -3.24 12.84
C GLY A 70 0.99 -2.48 11.51
N GLU A 71 2.01 -2.47 10.65
CA GLU A 71 2.07 -1.69 9.40
C GLU A 71 1.84 -2.58 8.17
N LEU A 72 1.60 -1.97 7.01
CA LEU A 72 1.47 -2.66 5.73
C LEU A 72 2.67 -2.36 4.83
N TYR A 73 2.99 -3.32 3.96
CA TYR A 73 4.11 -3.23 3.03
C TYR A 73 3.63 -3.59 1.61
N VAL A 74 3.78 -2.67 0.66
CA VAL A 74 3.22 -2.78 -0.69
C VAL A 74 4.30 -2.55 -1.74
N TYR A 75 4.44 -3.52 -2.64
CA TYR A 75 5.27 -3.39 -3.83
C TYR A 75 4.39 -3.12 -5.05
N TYR A 76 4.64 -2.02 -5.75
CA TYR A 76 3.99 -1.70 -7.01
C TYR A 76 4.79 -2.24 -8.18
N GLN A 77 4.07 -2.84 -9.13
CA GLN A 77 4.61 -3.30 -10.40
C GLN A 77 3.62 -2.97 -11.52
N ILE A 78 4.11 -2.86 -12.75
CA ILE A 78 3.26 -2.69 -13.92
C ILE A 78 2.74 -4.07 -14.35
N VAL A 79 1.42 -4.22 -14.38
CA VAL A 79 0.71 -5.40 -14.90
C VAL A 79 -0.32 -4.89 -15.90
N ASP A 80 -0.28 -5.40 -17.14
CA ASP A 80 -1.17 -4.97 -18.23
C ASP A 80 -1.19 -3.44 -18.44
N ASN A 81 -0.01 -2.83 -18.40
CA ASN A 81 0.19 -1.38 -18.55
C ASN A 81 -0.39 -0.52 -17.41
N GLU A 82 -0.78 -1.13 -16.28
CA GLU A 82 -1.28 -0.44 -15.09
C GLU A 82 -0.40 -0.70 -13.87
N TRP A 83 -0.19 0.31 -13.03
CA TRP A 83 0.44 0.12 -11.73
C TRP A 83 -0.48 -0.66 -10.78
N LYS A 84 -0.03 -1.84 -10.33
CA LYS A 84 -0.76 -2.66 -9.35
C LYS A 84 0.07 -2.86 -8.11
N GLY A 85 -0.52 -2.49 -6.97
CA GLY A 85 0.06 -2.70 -5.65
C GLY A 85 -0.16 -4.15 -5.19
N ARG A 86 0.90 -4.79 -4.71
CA ARG A 86 0.86 -6.11 -4.10
C ARG A 86 1.31 -6.02 -2.65
N PHE A 87 0.48 -6.49 -1.73
CA PHE A 87 0.88 -6.65 -0.33
C PHE A 87 1.95 -7.75 -0.21
N VAL A 88 3.00 -7.46 0.53
CA VAL A 88 4.15 -8.35 0.74
C VAL A 88 4.53 -8.38 2.21
N SER A 89 5.28 -9.39 2.63
CA SER A 89 5.84 -9.41 3.98
C SER A 89 6.90 -8.31 4.14
N ARG A 90 7.12 -7.86 5.38
CA ARG A 90 8.19 -6.91 5.73
C ARG A 90 9.57 -7.36 5.26
N GLU A 91 9.89 -8.65 5.43
CA GLU A 91 11.20 -9.19 5.02
C GLU A 91 11.41 -9.07 3.50
N LEU A 92 10.39 -9.44 2.71
CA LEU A 92 10.47 -9.32 1.26
C LEU A 92 10.54 -7.84 0.83
N PHE A 93 9.77 -6.97 1.46
CA PHE A 93 9.81 -5.53 1.19
C PHE A 93 11.20 -4.94 1.42
N LEU A 94 11.87 -5.30 2.52
CA LEU A 94 13.22 -4.83 2.82
C LEU A 94 14.26 -5.31 1.80
N LYS A 95 14.12 -6.55 1.29
CA LYS A 95 14.97 -7.06 0.20
C LYS A 95 14.74 -6.28 -1.10
N ILE A 96 13.49 -6.01 -1.45
CA ILE A 96 13.14 -5.20 -2.63
C ILE A 96 13.70 -3.77 -2.47
N LYS A 97 13.51 -3.16 -1.30
CA LYS A 97 14.03 -1.82 -0.99
C LYS A 97 15.54 -1.74 -1.14
N ALA A 98 16.28 -2.75 -0.69
CA ALA A 98 17.72 -2.79 -0.85
C ALA A 98 18.14 -2.77 -2.34
N VAL A 99 17.40 -3.43 -3.23
CA VAL A 99 17.68 -3.41 -4.68
C VAL A 99 17.36 -2.04 -5.30
N HIS A 100 16.28 -1.39 -4.86
CA HIS A 100 15.87 -0.07 -5.36
C HIS A 100 16.65 1.11 -4.76
N ASP A 101 17.44 0.88 -3.72
CA ASP A 101 18.32 1.90 -3.09
C ASP A 101 19.78 1.84 -3.58
N LEU A 102 20.13 0.87 -4.44
CA LEU A 102 21.45 0.74 -5.10
C LEU A 102 21.58 1.70 -6.28
#